data_AF-A0A937PVY4-F1
#
_entry.id   AF-A0A937PVY4-F1
#
_cell.length_a   1.000
_cell.length_b   1.000
_cell.length_c   1.000
_cell.angle_alpha   90.00
_cell.angle_beta   90.00
_cell.angle_gamma   90.00
#
_symmetry.space_group_name_H-M   'P 1'
#
loop_
_entity.id
_entity.type
_entity.pdbx_description
1 polymer ?
#
loop_
_entity_poly.entity_id
_entity_poly.type
_entity_poly.pdbx_seq_one_letter_code
_entity_poly.pdbx_strand_id
1 'polypeptide(L)'
;MFKTTAKNKERSLLVLGFCVLLAFGPPRRICPCAESAEKAKDADASSGAWDPARYIGLDEIKPGMEGYCLTEYGIEGIEKFNLKVIDVVRDFEPGRDVILVQGTDDRFIHSGPVGGCSGSPVYLDGRLAGALAFAWTYSKDPLYGATAIADMLRVGEGKADGPPVGAPAFAFDYSKPIDLAEIDRQITTPRFSSRSRLGPPGRINALPCPLITSGLPVEVCEQLNTAVKGFGFMVVPGIGGPPRRVQASEGAAGAGDVERKLVPGACLAVPLISGDMTAAVYGTVTEVRDGKVYGFGHPFQGYGAIDLPMATGKVHTVITSMARSTKLASVVETVGALTYDEGAGVLGVVGAEAQTFGLTVRVDRYNDEKREYNCRVASNRLLTPSLLRSVISGAALYLGNLPLDHTIEYKVSIGIKGFEPITFENVSTGLGVLQMAAETSGSIALLMNNPYGDVAVESMEFDIRIVPKDITSHIWSADVSDTKVKAGEKIGIDVVIESVRT
;
A
#
# COMPACT_ATOMS: atom_id res chain seq x y z
N MET A 1 22.16 -5.30 -51.03
CA MET A 1 22.51 -3.91 -51.37
C MET A 1 21.21 -3.10 -51.41
N PHE A 2 20.76 -2.60 -50.25
CA PHE A 2 19.70 -1.58 -50.17
C PHE A 2 20.18 -0.53 -49.17
N LYS A 3 20.44 0.66 -49.69
CA LYS A 3 20.90 1.85 -48.96
C LYS A 3 19.63 2.57 -48.50
N THR A 4 19.24 2.39 -47.24
CA THR A 4 18.25 3.28 -46.60
C THR A 4 19.01 4.31 -45.79
N THR A 5 19.13 5.51 -46.35
CA THR A 5 19.60 6.71 -45.67
C THR A 5 18.54 7.16 -44.67
N ALA A 6 18.71 6.80 -43.40
CA ALA A 6 17.99 7.42 -42.30
C ALA A 6 18.69 8.74 -41.93
N LYS A 7 17.98 9.85 -42.12
CA LYS A 7 18.39 11.19 -41.65
C LYS A 7 18.52 11.16 -40.12
N ASN A 8 19.68 11.54 -39.62
CA ASN A 8 19.93 11.83 -38.20
C ASN A 8 18.90 12.84 -37.68
N LYS A 9 18.11 12.42 -36.68
CA LYS A 9 17.56 13.33 -35.68
C LYS A 9 18.53 13.26 -34.50
N GLU A 10 19.28 14.34 -34.29
CA GLU A 10 20.07 14.51 -33.08
C GLU A 10 19.13 14.43 -31.85
N ARG A 11 19.40 13.49 -30.96
CA ARG A 11 18.89 13.48 -29.60
C ARG A 11 20.11 13.59 -28.69
N SER A 12 20.31 14.78 -28.15
CA SER A 12 21.38 15.06 -27.19
C SER A 12 21.04 14.39 -25.86
N LEU A 13 21.88 13.43 -25.45
CA LEU A 13 21.84 12.87 -24.09
C LEU A 13 22.67 13.79 -23.19
N LEU A 14 22.00 14.54 -22.31
CA LEU A 14 22.64 15.45 -21.37
C LEU A 14 22.95 14.69 -20.06
N VAL A 15 24.21 14.30 -19.87
CA VAL A 15 24.69 13.74 -18.59
C VAL A 15 25.20 14.90 -17.73
N LEU A 16 24.43 15.31 -16.72
CA LEU A 16 24.88 16.27 -15.70
C LEU A 16 25.67 15.55 -14.61
N GLY A 17 26.98 15.79 -14.54
CA GLY A 17 27.81 15.43 -13.39
C GLY A 17 27.80 16.55 -12.35
N PHE A 18 27.32 16.26 -11.14
CA PHE A 18 27.43 17.16 -9.98
C PHE A 18 28.78 16.96 -9.28
N CYS A 19 29.56 18.03 -9.14
CA CYS A 19 30.73 18.08 -8.25
C CYS A 19 30.29 18.44 -6.83
N VAL A 20 30.46 17.51 -5.87
CA VAL A 20 30.33 17.79 -4.43
C VAL A 20 31.71 18.00 -3.83
N LEU A 21 31.96 19.22 -3.35
CA LEU A 21 33.10 19.59 -2.51
C LEU A 21 32.84 19.11 -1.08
N LEU A 22 33.60 18.12 -0.61
CA LEU A 22 33.60 17.67 0.80
C LEU A 22 34.62 18.49 1.59
N ALA A 23 34.14 19.31 2.53
CA ALA A 23 34.96 19.91 3.59
C ALA A 23 34.79 19.10 4.87
N PHE A 24 35.85 18.38 5.28
CA PHE A 24 35.92 17.66 6.55
C PHE A 24 36.29 18.62 7.69
N GLY A 25 35.40 18.77 8.68
CA GLY A 25 35.69 19.37 9.97
C GLY A 25 35.60 18.31 11.09
N PRO A 26 36.50 18.28 12.08
CA PRO A 26 36.55 17.23 13.09
C PRO A 26 35.43 17.36 14.14
N PRO A 27 34.99 16.25 14.76
CA PRO A 27 33.93 16.27 15.77
C PRO A 27 34.44 16.78 17.11
N ARG A 28 33.75 17.77 17.69
CA ARG A 28 33.96 18.17 19.08
C ARG A 28 33.25 17.19 20.02
N ARG A 29 34.04 16.51 20.83
CA ARG A 29 33.62 15.72 21.99
C ARG A 29 33.02 16.64 23.06
N ILE A 30 31.84 16.29 23.57
CA ILE A 30 31.40 16.68 24.91
C ILE A 30 30.97 15.39 25.62
N CYS A 31 31.66 15.09 26.72
CA CYS A 31 31.41 13.95 27.60
C CYS A 31 30.29 14.29 28.61
N PRO A 32 29.71 13.28 29.29
CA PRO A 32 28.46 13.38 30.03
C PRO A 32 28.67 13.80 31.49
N CYS A 33 27.64 14.39 32.09
CA CYS A 33 27.44 14.35 33.54
C CYS A 33 26.04 13.83 33.84
N ALA A 34 26.02 12.80 34.67
CA ALA A 34 24.84 12.20 35.25
C ALA A 34 24.25 13.13 36.30
N GLU A 35 22.92 13.17 36.41
CA GLU A 35 22.28 13.33 37.71
C GLU A 35 20.90 12.68 37.70
N SER A 36 20.70 11.87 38.74
CA SER A 36 19.52 11.13 39.12
C SER A 36 18.35 12.02 39.49
N ALA A 37 17.14 11.68 39.02
CA ALA A 37 15.90 12.15 39.63
C ALA A 37 14.84 11.04 39.61
N GLU A 38 14.59 10.56 40.83
CA GLU A 38 13.43 9.87 41.40
C GLU A 38 12.25 9.43 40.50
N LYS A 39 11.87 8.16 40.73
CA LYS A 39 10.56 7.58 40.42
C LYS A 39 9.43 8.39 41.08
N ALA A 40 8.73 9.19 40.30
CA ALA A 40 7.39 9.66 40.62
C ALA A 40 6.37 8.64 40.10
N LYS A 41 5.40 8.30 40.95
CA LYS A 41 4.26 7.43 40.65
C LYS A 41 3.41 8.05 39.54
N ASP A 42 3.28 7.36 38.42
CA ASP A 42 2.24 7.64 37.42
C ASP A 42 0.88 7.26 38.01
N ALA A 43 0.20 8.26 38.58
CA ALA A 43 -1.21 8.22 38.85
C ALA A 43 -1.92 9.02 37.74
N ASP A 44 -2.68 8.28 36.93
CA ASP A 44 -3.88 8.69 36.21
C ASP A 44 -3.80 9.95 35.31
N ALA A 45 -3.44 9.71 34.04
CA ALA A 45 -3.53 10.69 32.96
C ALA A 45 -4.43 10.20 31.80
N SER A 46 -5.50 9.44 32.08
CA SER A 46 -6.44 8.94 31.06
C SER A 46 -7.91 9.36 31.25
N SER A 47 -8.19 10.35 32.09
CA SER A 47 -9.57 10.70 32.47
C SER A 47 -10.39 11.49 31.43
N GLY A 48 -9.82 11.87 30.27
CA GLY A 48 -10.55 12.59 29.21
C GLY A 48 -11.18 11.72 28.12
N ALA A 49 -10.64 10.53 27.88
CA ALA A 49 -11.05 9.65 26.78
C ALA A 49 -12.01 8.53 27.23
N TRP A 50 -11.99 8.15 28.51
CA TRP A 50 -12.78 7.02 28.98
C TRP A 50 -14.18 7.42 29.43
N ASP A 51 -15.20 6.83 28.82
CA ASP A 51 -16.60 6.93 29.23
C ASP A 51 -17.10 5.53 29.69
N PRO A 52 -17.30 5.29 31.00
CA PRO A 52 -17.70 3.98 31.52
C PRO A 52 -19.13 3.58 31.13
N ALA A 53 -19.96 4.51 30.64
CA ALA A 53 -21.27 4.19 30.09
C ALA A 53 -21.18 3.66 28.65
N ARG A 54 -20.12 4.01 27.91
CA ARG A 54 -19.87 3.56 26.54
C ARG A 54 -18.91 2.37 26.46
N TYR A 55 -17.93 2.32 27.36
CA TYR A 55 -16.82 1.37 27.31
C TYR A 55 -16.81 0.47 28.55
N ILE A 56 -16.47 -0.79 28.35
CA ILE A 56 -16.29 -1.77 29.44
C ILE A 56 -14.80 -1.98 29.70
N GLY A 57 -14.41 -1.90 30.98
CA GLY A 57 -13.03 -2.13 31.40
C GLY A 57 -12.67 -3.61 31.35
N LEU A 58 -11.41 -3.92 31.08
CA LEU A 58 -10.95 -5.31 30.99
C LEU A 58 -11.17 -6.11 32.29
N ASP A 59 -11.12 -5.46 33.45
CA ASP A 59 -11.35 -6.09 34.76
C ASP A 59 -12.82 -6.48 34.99
N GLU A 60 -13.75 -5.90 34.23
CA GLU A 60 -15.17 -6.23 34.27
C GLU A 60 -15.50 -7.46 33.41
N ILE A 61 -14.62 -7.79 32.44
CA ILE A 61 -14.84 -8.86 31.46
C ILE A 61 -14.44 -10.22 32.07
N LYS A 62 -15.34 -11.20 31.98
CA LYS A 62 -15.18 -12.54 32.53
C LYS A 62 -15.39 -13.63 31.49
N PRO A 63 -14.68 -14.77 31.59
CA PRO A 63 -14.98 -15.97 30.82
C PRO A 63 -16.47 -16.33 30.87
N GLY A 64 -17.03 -16.67 29.72
CA GLY A 64 -18.42 -17.08 29.57
C GLY A 64 -19.42 -15.96 29.32
N MET A 65 -19.03 -14.69 29.43
CA MET A 65 -19.90 -13.56 29.06
C MET A 65 -20.36 -13.67 27.61
N GLU A 66 -21.64 -13.38 27.37
CA GLU A 66 -22.20 -13.28 26.03
C GLU A 66 -21.98 -11.87 25.48
N GLY A 67 -21.73 -11.80 24.18
CA GLY A 67 -21.46 -10.56 23.48
C GLY A 67 -21.88 -10.63 22.04
N TYR A 68 -21.56 -9.57 21.32
CA TYR A 68 -21.73 -9.54 19.88
C TYR A 68 -20.72 -8.60 19.24
N CYS A 69 -20.45 -8.79 17.95
CA CYS A 69 -19.82 -7.76 17.15
C CYS A 69 -20.74 -7.23 16.06
N LEU A 70 -20.47 -6.01 15.60
CA LEU A 70 -21.14 -5.40 14.45
C LEU A 70 -20.22 -5.41 13.24
N THR A 71 -20.70 -5.84 12.08
CA THR A 71 -19.93 -5.78 10.84
C THR A 71 -20.84 -5.87 9.62
N GLU A 72 -20.49 -5.20 8.53
CA GLU A 72 -21.11 -5.48 7.23
C GLU A 72 -20.63 -6.82 6.68
N TYR A 73 -21.57 -7.73 6.35
CA TYR A 73 -21.26 -9.06 5.81
C TYR A 73 -21.85 -9.29 4.41
N GLY A 74 -22.87 -8.52 4.04
CA GLY A 74 -23.49 -8.55 2.73
C GLY A 74 -24.27 -7.27 2.43
N ILE A 75 -25.30 -7.39 1.61
CA ILE A 75 -26.07 -6.25 1.10
C ILE A 75 -26.99 -5.58 2.13
N GLU A 76 -27.25 -6.24 3.27
CA GLU A 76 -28.15 -5.77 4.32
C GLU A 76 -27.53 -4.66 5.20
N GLY A 77 -26.28 -4.28 4.94
CA GLY A 77 -25.56 -3.28 5.73
C GLY A 77 -24.97 -3.88 7.01
N ILE A 78 -24.96 -3.11 8.10
CA ILE A 78 -24.31 -3.50 9.35
C ILE A 78 -25.17 -4.52 10.09
N GLU A 79 -24.59 -5.68 10.38
CA GLU A 79 -25.28 -6.80 11.01
C GLU A 79 -24.65 -7.15 12.36
N LYS A 80 -25.44 -7.80 13.22
CA LYS A 80 -25.01 -8.29 14.53
C LYS A 80 -24.63 -9.76 14.45
N PHE A 81 -23.47 -10.11 15.01
CA PHE A 81 -22.95 -11.48 15.11
C PHE A 81 -22.68 -11.83 16.56
N ASN A 82 -23.32 -12.90 17.05
CA ASN A 82 -23.16 -13.31 18.44
C ASN A 82 -21.77 -13.93 18.70
N LEU A 83 -21.22 -13.59 19.86
CA LEU A 83 -19.92 -14.03 20.34
C LEU A 83 -20.03 -14.49 21.80
N LYS A 84 -19.06 -15.29 22.24
CA LYS A 84 -18.87 -15.65 23.65
C LYS A 84 -17.44 -15.37 24.07
N VAL A 85 -17.26 -14.73 25.24
CA VAL A 85 -15.95 -14.52 25.83
C VAL A 85 -15.39 -15.85 26.31
N ILE A 86 -14.18 -16.16 25.87
CA ILE A 86 -13.42 -17.32 26.32
C ILE A 86 -12.53 -16.92 27.48
N ASP A 87 -11.73 -15.87 27.33
CA ASP A 87 -10.83 -15.38 28.37
C ASP A 87 -10.35 -13.94 28.09
N VAL A 88 -9.74 -13.31 29.10
CA VAL A 88 -8.99 -12.06 28.96
C VAL A 88 -7.52 -12.37 29.20
N VAL A 89 -6.73 -12.36 28.14
CA VAL A 89 -5.30 -12.68 28.20
C VAL A 89 -4.52 -11.39 28.40
N ARG A 90 -3.89 -11.27 29.58
CA ARG A 90 -3.03 -10.14 29.94
C ARG A 90 -1.62 -10.31 29.42
N ASP A 91 -0.97 -9.20 29.06
CA ASP A 91 0.40 -9.18 28.53
C ASP A 91 0.59 -10.16 27.36
N PHE A 92 -0.42 -10.25 26.50
CA PHE A 92 -0.37 -11.04 25.28
C PHE A 92 0.78 -10.57 24.37
N GLU A 93 1.00 -9.25 24.33
CA GLU A 93 2.27 -8.62 23.98
C GLU A 93 2.67 -7.72 25.17
N PRO A 94 3.96 -7.35 25.35
CA PRO A 94 4.37 -6.48 26.44
C PRO A 94 3.52 -5.20 26.53
N GLY A 95 2.74 -5.06 27.61
CA GLY A 95 1.86 -3.91 27.84
C GLY A 95 0.57 -3.89 27.03
N ARG A 96 0.15 -5.03 26.44
CA ARG A 96 -1.07 -5.14 25.61
C ARG A 96 -1.86 -6.39 25.96
N ASP A 97 -3.15 -6.19 26.14
CA ASP A 97 -4.09 -7.25 26.52
C ASP A 97 -4.96 -7.64 25.31
N VAL A 98 -5.46 -8.87 25.29
CA VAL A 98 -6.40 -9.33 24.25
C VAL A 98 -7.60 -10.03 24.88
N ILE A 99 -8.78 -9.73 24.36
CA ILE A 99 -10.03 -10.40 24.74
C ILE A 99 -10.23 -11.57 23.77
N LEU A 100 -10.14 -12.80 24.26
CA LEU A 100 -10.37 -13.99 23.46
C LEU A 100 -11.87 -14.25 23.36
N VAL A 101 -12.39 -14.29 22.14
CA VAL A 101 -13.81 -14.53 21.86
C VAL A 101 -13.99 -15.63 20.83
N GLN A 102 -15.09 -16.37 20.94
CA GLN A 102 -15.52 -17.36 19.95
C GLN A 102 -16.83 -16.89 19.30
N GLY A 103 -16.89 -16.95 17.97
CA GLY A 103 -18.12 -16.72 17.22
C GLY A 103 -19.14 -17.84 17.44
N THR A 104 -20.37 -17.49 17.79
CA THR A 104 -21.48 -18.44 18.00
C THR A 104 -22.58 -18.31 16.94
N ASP A 105 -22.49 -17.30 16.08
CA ASP A 105 -23.36 -17.15 14.90
C ASP A 105 -23.03 -18.19 13.83
N ASP A 106 -24.05 -18.86 13.28
CA ASP A 106 -23.91 -19.92 12.27
C ASP A 106 -23.09 -19.46 11.05
N ARG A 107 -23.17 -18.18 10.68
CA ARG A 107 -22.40 -17.64 9.56
C ARG A 107 -20.91 -17.60 9.86
N PHE A 108 -20.52 -17.23 11.09
CA PHE A 108 -19.11 -17.27 11.52
C PHE A 108 -18.62 -18.69 11.75
N ILE A 109 -19.48 -19.60 12.24
CA ILE A 109 -19.16 -21.03 12.34
C ILE A 109 -18.89 -21.59 10.94
N HIS A 110 -19.69 -21.22 9.94
CA HIS A 110 -19.50 -21.66 8.57
C HIS A 110 -18.27 -21.03 7.89
N SER A 111 -18.06 -19.73 8.02
CA SER A 111 -16.99 -19.02 7.32
C SER A 111 -15.63 -19.10 8.01
N GLY A 112 -15.62 -19.38 9.31
CA GLY A 112 -14.47 -19.05 10.16
C GLY A 112 -14.13 -17.55 10.10
N PRO A 113 -12.89 -17.18 10.46
CA PRO A 113 -12.40 -15.81 10.39
C PRO A 113 -12.42 -15.23 8.96
N VAL A 114 -13.05 -14.07 8.81
CA VAL A 114 -13.23 -13.38 7.53
C VAL A 114 -12.30 -12.17 7.42
N GLY A 115 -11.46 -12.14 6.39
CA GLY A 115 -10.66 -10.96 6.02
C GLY A 115 -11.56 -9.76 5.73
N GLY A 116 -11.24 -8.60 6.30
CA GLY A 116 -12.07 -7.40 6.24
C GLY A 116 -13.08 -7.25 7.39
N CYS A 117 -13.23 -8.25 8.27
CA CYS A 117 -13.90 -8.08 9.57
C CYS A 117 -12.96 -7.50 10.66
N SER A 118 -11.68 -7.27 10.34
CA SER A 118 -10.77 -6.56 11.23
C SER A 118 -11.34 -5.19 11.62
N GLY A 119 -11.39 -4.91 12.91
CA GLY A 119 -11.99 -3.69 13.47
C GLY A 119 -13.47 -3.81 13.82
N SER A 120 -14.10 -4.98 13.65
CA SER A 120 -15.52 -5.15 14.01
C SER A 120 -15.71 -4.93 15.51
N PRO A 121 -16.46 -3.90 15.95
CA PRO A 121 -16.59 -3.54 17.35
C PRO A 121 -17.30 -4.65 18.13
N VAL A 122 -16.70 -5.07 19.23
CA VAL A 122 -17.19 -6.11 20.14
C VAL A 122 -17.86 -5.45 21.34
N TYR A 123 -19.13 -5.77 21.56
CA TYR A 123 -19.93 -5.25 22.67
C TYR A 123 -20.21 -6.35 23.69
N LEU A 124 -20.05 -6.00 24.97
CA LEU A 124 -20.38 -6.80 26.14
C LEU A 124 -21.25 -5.95 27.06
N ASP A 125 -22.40 -6.47 27.50
CA ASP A 125 -23.39 -5.72 28.29
C ASP A 125 -23.77 -4.36 27.66
N GLY A 126 -23.82 -4.30 26.34
CA GLY A 126 -24.13 -3.08 25.58
C GLY A 126 -23.02 -2.03 25.52
N ARG A 127 -21.86 -2.29 26.13
CA ARG A 127 -20.67 -1.41 26.13
C ARG A 127 -19.59 -1.95 25.22
N LEU A 128 -18.89 -1.07 24.52
CA LEU A 128 -17.81 -1.43 23.60
C LEU A 128 -16.59 -1.92 24.40
N ALA A 129 -16.17 -3.15 24.15
CA ALA A 129 -15.04 -3.81 24.82
C ALA A 129 -13.75 -3.71 23.99
N GLY A 130 -13.88 -3.67 22.66
CA GLY A 130 -12.75 -3.75 21.76
C GLY A 130 -13.16 -4.02 20.32
N ALA A 131 -12.23 -4.54 19.52
CA ALA A 131 -12.48 -4.88 18.12
C ALA A 131 -11.84 -6.19 17.72
N LEU A 132 -12.53 -7.00 16.91
CA LEU A 132 -11.95 -8.21 16.31
C LEU A 132 -10.71 -7.85 15.50
N ALA A 133 -9.57 -8.44 15.83
CA ALA A 133 -8.28 -8.03 15.29
C ALA A 133 -7.41 -9.21 14.84
N PHE A 134 -7.49 -10.32 15.56
CA PHE A 134 -6.61 -11.46 15.37
C PHE A 134 -7.39 -12.76 15.21
N ALA A 135 -6.80 -13.72 14.51
CA ALA A 135 -7.34 -15.07 14.40
C ALA A 135 -6.25 -16.12 14.14
N TRP A 136 -6.65 -17.38 14.22
CA TRP A 136 -5.80 -18.52 13.89
C TRP A 136 -6.17 -19.05 12.50
N THR A 137 -5.18 -19.12 11.62
CA THR A 137 -5.37 -19.73 10.30
C THR A 137 -5.59 -21.23 10.46
N TYR A 138 -6.55 -21.80 9.71
CA TYR A 138 -6.94 -23.22 9.78
C TYR A 138 -7.56 -23.66 11.12
N SER A 139 -7.97 -22.73 11.98
CA SER A 139 -8.79 -23.07 13.14
C SER A 139 -10.12 -23.64 12.69
N LYS A 140 -10.58 -24.73 13.33
CA LYS A 140 -11.92 -25.29 13.12
C LYS A 140 -12.98 -24.46 13.83
N ASP A 141 -12.62 -23.90 14.98
CA ASP A 141 -13.50 -23.02 15.74
C ASP A 141 -13.29 -21.57 15.29
N PRO A 142 -14.37 -20.76 15.21
CA PRO A 142 -14.29 -19.34 14.86
C PRO A 142 -13.74 -18.53 16.05
N LEU A 143 -12.45 -18.71 16.34
CA LEU A 143 -11.73 -18.04 17.43
C LEU A 143 -11.11 -16.73 16.96
N TYR A 144 -11.28 -15.70 17.78
CA TYR A 144 -10.77 -14.36 17.52
C TYR A 144 -10.12 -13.76 18.77
N GLY A 145 -9.03 -13.02 18.55
CA GLY A 145 -8.53 -12.07 19.53
C GLY A 145 -9.09 -10.68 19.23
N ALA A 146 -9.72 -10.05 20.22
CA ALA A 146 -10.18 -8.67 20.13
C ALA A 146 -9.24 -7.73 20.90
N THR A 147 -8.76 -6.69 20.22
CA THR A 147 -7.94 -5.63 20.82
C THR A 147 -8.81 -4.77 21.71
N ALA A 148 -8.37 -4.51 22.94
CA ALA A 148 -9.13 -3.73 23.92
C ALA A 148 -9.39 -2.30 23.44
N ILE A 149 -10.60 -1.78 23.70
CA ILE A 149 -10.97 -0.42 23.30
C ILE A 149 -10.06 0.63 23.95
N ALA A 150 -9.61 0.39 25.18
CA ALA A 150 -8.66 1.26 25.89
C ALA A 150 -7.33 1.42 25.13
N ASP A 151 -6.89 0.40 24.39
CA ASP A 151 -5.67 0.48 23.58
C ASP A 151 -5.92 1.23 22.28
N MET A 152 -7.10 1.01 21.68
CA MET A 152 -7.48 1.66 20.42
C MET A 152 -7.67 3.16 20.59
N LEU A 153 -8.30 3.61 21.68
CA LEU A 153 -8.52 5.04 21.94
C LEU A 153 -7.21 5.82 22.12
N ARG A 154 -6.13 5.14 22.55
CA ARG A 154 -4.79 5.72 22.71
C ARG A 154 -4.01 5.89 21.40
N VAL A 155 -4.50 5.35 20.28
CA VAL A 155 -3.83 5.50 18.98
C VAL A 155 -3.71 6.98 18.63
N GLY A 156 -2.47 7.42 18.35
CA GLY A 156 -2.18 8.82 18.04
C GLY A 156 -2.15 9.78 19.24
N GLU A 157 -2.32 9.29 20.48
CA GLU A 157 -2.16 10.10 21.71
C GLU A 157 -0.73 10.10 22.24
N GLY A 158 0.09 9.11 21.85
CA GLY A 158 1.50 9.04 22.24
C GLY A 158 2.31 10.22 21.68
N LYS A 159 3.27 10.73 22.46
CA LYS A 159 4.42 11.44 21.88
C LYS A 159 5.14 10.43 21.01
N ALA A 160 5.15 10.63 19.70
CA ALA A 160 5.67 9.65 18.75
C ALA A 160 7.16 9.35 19.01
N ASP A 161 7.44 8.33 19.82
CA ASP A 161 8.76 7.69 19.96
C ASP A 161 8.99 6.62 18.87
N GLY A 162 8.08 6.55 17.89
CA GLY A 162 8.28 5.80 16.66
C GLY A 162 9.46 6.36 15.85
N PRO A 163 9.96 5.63 14.84
CA PRO A 163 10.94 6.19 13.91
C PRO A 163 10.42 7.55 13.42
N PRO A 164 11.29 8.59 13.34
CA PRO A 164 10.85 9.94 13.07
C PRO A 164 9.94 9.98 11.85
N VAL A 165 8.89 10.79 11.90
CA VAL A 165 8.10 11.15 10.71
C VAL A 165 9.10 11.51 9.60
N GLY A 166 9.17 10.69 8.55
CA GLY A 166 10.17 10.87 7.49
C GLY A 166 11.35 9.90 7.48
N ALA A 167 11.39 8.85 8.29
CA ALA A 167 12.35 7.76 8.09
C ALA A 167 12.10 7.05 6.73
N PRO A 168 13.15 6.69 5.97
CA PRO A 168 12.98 5.98 4.72
C PRO A 168 12.46 4.56 4.98
N ALA A 169 11.50 4.10 4.17
CA ALA A 169 11.01 2.72 4.18
C ALA A 169 12.07 1.75 3.62
N PHE A 170 12.90 2.24 2.70
CA PHE A 170 14.02 1.50 2.11
C PHE A 170 15.31 2.33 2.19
N ALA A 171 16.42 1.70 2.57
CA ALA A 171 17.73 2.35 2.59
C ALA A 171 18.54 1.95 1.34
N PHE A 172 19.02 2.95 0.60
CA PHE A 172 19.85 2.74 -0.59
C PHE A 172 21.25 3.31 -0.38
N ASP A 173 22.24 2.68 -1.02
CA ASP A 173 23.63 3.14 -1.02
C ASP A 173 23.86 4.16 -2.16
N TYR A 174 23.74 5.44 -1.83
CA TYR A 174 23.94 6.54 -2.77
C TYR A 174 25.42 6.82 -3.11
N SER A 175 26.37 6.04 -2.57
CA SER A 175 27.80 6.18 -2.91
C SER A 175 28.18 5.47 -4.21
N LYS A 176 27.30 4.61 -4.72
CA LYS A 176 27.47 3.87 -5.98
C LYS A 176 26.64 4.50 -7.10
N PRO A 177 26.98 4.24 -8.37
CA PRO A 177 26.11 4.60 -9.49
C PRO A 177 24.69 4.06 -9.28
N ILE A 178 23.70 4.87 -9.62
CA ILE A 178 22.28 4.49 -9.52
C ILE A 178 22.01 3.33 -10.49
N ASP A 179 21.57 2.21 -9.94
CA ASP A 179 21.11 1.04 -10.70
C ASP A 179 19.66 0.75 -10.31
N LEU A 180 18.74 1.14 -11.19
CA LEU A 180 17.31 1.02 -10.93
C LEU A 180 16.84 -0.45 -10.86
N ALA A 181 17.48 -1.34 -11.60
CA ALA A 181 17.15 -2.77 -11.55
C ALA A 181 17.59 -3.39 -10.23
N GLU A 182 18.75 -2.99 -9.70
CA GLU A 182 19.20 -3.39 -8.37
C GLU A 182 18.31 -2.81 -7.27
N ILE A 183 17.88 -1.55 -7.39
CA ILE A 183 16.93 -0.93 -6.45
C ILE A 183 15.59 -1.67 -6.47
N ASP A 184 15.02 -1.97 -7.64
CA ASP A 184 13.78 -2.78 -7.75
C ASP A 184 13.98 -4.15 -7.11
N ARG A 185 15.13 -4.80 -7.34
CA ARG A 185 15.46 -6.08 -6.72
C ARG A 185 15.49 -5.96 -5.19
N GLN A 186 16.06 -4.90 -4.63
CA GLN A 186 16.12 -4.72 -3.18
C GLN A 186 14.74 -4.55 -2.54
N ILE A 187 13.83 -3.82 -3.18
CA ILE A 187 12.47 -3.58 -2.66
C ILE A 187 11.50 -4.75 -2.95
N THR A 188 11.80 -5.60 -3.92
CA THR A 188 10.98 -6.78 -4.26
C THR A 188 11.50 -8.09 -3.68
N THR A 189 12.76 -8.15 -3.21
CA THR A 189 13.34 -9.37 -2.64
C THR A 189 12.89 -9.56 -1.18
N PRO A 190 12.42 -10.77 -0.79
CA PRO A 190 11.87 -11.03 0.53
C PRO A 190 12.78 -10.77 1.74
N ARG A 191 14.10 -10.60 1.55
CA ARG A 191 15.05 -10.37 2.66
C ARG A 191 14.83 -9.05 3.40
N PHE A 192 14.27 -8.03 2.74
CA PHE A 192 13.83 -6.78 3.39
C PHE A 192 12.41 -6.87 3.98
N SER A 193 11.66 -7.93 3.67
CA SER A 193 10.32 -8.19 4.22
C SER A 193 10.33 -9.02 5.51
N SER A 194 11.42 -8.98 6.30
CA SER A 194 11.56 -9.68 7.58
C SER A 194 10.57 -9.25 8.68
N ARG A 195 9.64 -8.35 8.35
CA ARG A 195 8.45 -8.00 9.14
C ARG A 195 7.21 -8.80 8.73
N SER A 196 7.35 -10.02 8.18
CA SER A 196 6.20 -10.91 7.94
C SER A 196 5.44 -11.17 9.24
N ARG A 197 4.33 -10.44 9.45
CA ARG A 197 3.40 -10.63 10.57
C ARG A 197 2.48 -11.84 10.38
N LEU A 198 2.47 -12.43 9.19
CA LEU A 198 1.96 -13.78 8.98
C LEU A 198 2.97 -14.74 9.60
N GLY A 199 2.77 -15.06 10.88
CA GLY A 199 3.53 -16.05 11.60
C GLY A 199 3.28 -17.47 11.05
N PRO A 200 4.12 -18.44 11.41
CA PRO A 200 3.92 -19.84 11.02
C PRO A 200 2.53 -20.36 11.43
N PRO A 201 1.98 -21.36 10.71
CA PRO A 201 0.70 -21.98 11.05
C PRO A 201 0.63 -22.36 12.53
N GLY A 202 -0.51 -22.09 13.19
CA GLY A 202 -0.73 -22.41 14.60
C GLY A 202 -0.45 -21.26 15.59
N ARG A 203 0.09 -20.11 15.14
CA ARG A 203 0.13 -18.87 15.93
C ARG A 203 -1.09 -17.99 15.66
N ILE A 204 -1.46 -17.19 16.65
CA ILE A 204 -2.39 -16.08 16.48
C ILE A 204 -1.74 -15.04 15.55
N ASN A 205 -2.49 -14.57 14.56
CA ASN A 205 -2.02 -13.58 13.59
C ASN A 205 -3.06 -12.48 13.45
N ALA A 206 -2.62 -11.28 13.08
CA ALA A 206 -3.54 -10.24 12.65
C ALA A 206 -4.41 -10.78 11.50
N LEU A 207 -5.68 -10.42 11.49
CA LEU A 207 -6.55 -10.71 10.36
C LEU A 207 -5.92 -10.05 9.12
N PRO A 208 -5.66 -10.81 8.05
CA PRO A 208 -5.04 -10.22 6.88
C PRO A 208 -5.99 -9.18 6.27
N CYS A 209 -5.38 -8.10 5.83
CA CYS A 209 -6.04 -7.00 5.16
C CYS A 209 -6.30 -7.37 3.70
N PRO A 210 -7.56 -7.62 3.27
CA PRO A 210 -7.83 -7.88 1.87
C PRO A 210 -7.57 -6.61 1.04
N LEU A 211 -6.62 -6.71 0.12
CA LEU A 211 -6.34 -5.73 -0.92
C LEU A 211 -7.15 -6.15 -2.16
N ILE A 212 -8.37 -5.62 -2.28
CA ILE A 212 -9.24 -5.97 -3.40
C ILE A 212 -8.84 -5.13 -4.60
N THR A 213 -8.54 -5.79 -5.71
CA THR A 213 -8.12 -5.15 -6.96
C THR A 213 -9.17 -5.28 -8.05
N SER A 214 -9.22 -4.32 -8.97
CA SER A 214 -10.08 -4.38 -10.14
C SER A 214 -9.42 -3.68 -11.32
N GLY A 215 -9.66 -4.19 -12.54
CA GLY A 215 -9.00 -3.71 -13.76
C GLY A 215 -7.57 -4.23 -13.99
N LEU A 216 -7.08 -5.15 -13.14
CA LEU A 216 -5.76 -5.76 -13.29
C LEU A 216 -5.84 -7.20 -13.85
N PRO A 217 -4.96 -7.60 -14.78
CA PRO A 217 -4.81 -8.99 -15.20
C PRO A 217 -4.41 -9.91 -14.04
N VAL A 218 -4.80 -11.20 -14.12
CA VAL A 218 -4.55 -12.19 -13.06
C VAL A 218 -3.07 -12.30 -12.69
N GLU A 219 -2.18 -12.39 -13.68
CA GLU A 219 -0.74 -12.46 -13.44
C GLU A 219 -0.20 -11.24 -12.68
N VAL A 220 -0.73 -10.05 -12.99
CA VAL A 220 -0.34 -8.81 -12.30
C VAL A 220 -0.84 -8.81 -10.85
N CYS A 221 -2.04 -9.36 -10.59
CA CYS A 221 -2.54 -9.57 -9.23
C CYS A 221 -1.64 -10.53 -8.43
N GLU A 222 -1.14 -11.60 -9.04
CA GLU A 222 -0.23 -12.56 -8.39
C GLU A 222 1.14 -11.95 -8.08
N GLN A 223 1.69 -11.16 -9.01
CA GLN A 223 2.92 -10.40 -8.82
C GLN A 223 2.76 -9.38 -7.69
N LEU A 224 1.66 -8.62 -7.69
CA LEU A 224 1.33 -7.69 -6.61
C LEU A 224 1.21 -8.43 -5.28
N ASN A 225 0.49 -9.56 -5.23
CA ASN A 225 0.36 -10.37 -4.02
C ASN A 225 1.71 -10.79 -3.47
N THR A 226 2.64 -11.18 -4.34
CA THR A 226 4.00 -11.55 -3.93
C THR A 226 4.75 -10.38 -3.32
N ALA A 227 4.58 -9.17 -3.86
CA ALA A 227 5.20 -7.96 -3.32
C ALA A 227 4.59 -7.51 -1.99
N VAL A 228 3.27 -7.66 -1.82
CA VAL A 228 2.55 -7.09 -0.66
C VAL A 228 2.23 -8.08 0.46
N LYS A 229 2.34 -9.40 0.23
CA LYS A 229 2.05 -10.43 1.26
C LYS A 229 2.95 -10.30 2.49
N GLY A 230 4.21 -9.90 2.32
CA GLY A 230 5.14 -9.67 3.42
C GLY A 230 4.68 -8.55 4.36
N PHE A 231 3.84 -7.65 3.83
CA PHE A 231 3.19 -6.56 4.54
C PHE A 231 1.80 -6.95 5.05
N GLY A 232 1.46 -8.24 5.14
CA GLY A 232 0.19 -8.69 5.72
C GLY A 232 -1.05 -8.44 4.85
N PHE A 233 -0.88 -8.00 3.60
CA PHE A 233 -1.97 -7.90 2.64
C PHE A 233 -2.25 -9.24 1.97
N MET A 234 -3.50 -9.43 1.58
CA MET A 234 -3.93 -10.50 0.70
C MET A 234 -4.58 -9.89 -0.52
N VAL A 235 -3.98 -10.08 -1.70
CA VAL A 235 -4.64 -9.61 -2.93
C VAL A 235 -5.83 -10.51 -3.23
N VAL A 236 -6.99 -9.89 -3.41
CA VAL A 236 -8.23 -10.57 -3.79
C VAL A 236 -8.70 -9.95 -5.10
N PRO A 237 -8.77 -10.71 -6.21
CA PRO A 237 -9.38 -10.21 -7.43
C PRO A 237 -10.84 -9.84 -7.17
N GLY A 238 -11.17 -8.57 -7.37
CA GLY A 238 -12.52 -8.05 -7.27
C GLY A 238 -13.37 -8.38 -8.50
N ILE A 239 -14.68 -8.15 -8.38
CA ILE A 239 -15.67 -8.37 -9.44
C ILE A 239 -15.93 -7.13 -10.32
N GLY A 240 -15.22 -6.02 -10.07
CA GLY A 240 -15.33 -4.81 -10.88
C GLY A 240 -14.45 -4.89 -12.13
N GLY A 241 -15.01 -4.64 -13.31
CA GLY A 241 -14.21 -4.16 -14.45
C GLY A 241 -13.82 -2.69 -14.25
N PRO A 242 -12.92 -2.12 -15.07
CA PRO A 242 -12.77 -0.67 -15.14
C PRO A 242 -14.17 -0.05 -15.33
N PRO A 243 -14.49 1.08 -14.67
CA PRO A 243 -15.73 1.78 -15.00
C PRO A 243 -15.73 1.99 -16.51
N ARG A 244 -16.74 1.46 -17.22
CA ARG A 244 -16.96 1.87 -18.61
C ARG A 244 -16.97 3.40 -18.57
N ARG A 245 -16.25 4.05 -19.49
CA ARG A 245 -16.39 5.48 -19.77
C ARG A 245 -17.85 5.72 -20.17
N VAL A 246 -18.73 5.81 -19.18
CA VAL A 246 -20.09 6.28 -19.35
C VAL A 246 -19.87 7.77 -19.55
N GLN A 247 -19.94 8.22 -20.81
CA GLN A 247 -20.38 9.58 -21.08
C GLN A 247 -21.53 9.83 -20.13
N ALA A 248 -21.40 10.85 -19.27
CA ALA A 248 -22.39 11.19 -18.25
C ALA A 248 -23.79 11.15 -18.87
N SER A 249 -24.46 10.01 -18.73
CA SER A 249 -25.86 9.86 -19.01
C SER A 249 -26.51 9.93 -17.64
N GLU A 250 -27.09 11.09 -17.36
CA GLU A 250 -28.08 11.26 -16.31
C GLU A 250 -29.07 10.10 -16.40
N GLY A 251 -29.05 9.16 -15.43
CA GLY A 251 -30.01 8.06 -15.44
C GLY A 251 -29.53 6.68 -14.98
N ALA A 252 -28.61 6.58 -14.02
CA ALA A 252 -28.38 5.33 -13.28
C ALA A 252 -28.50 5.55 -11.77
N ALA A 253 -29.55 6.25 -11.33
CA ALA A 253 -30.05 6.16 -9.97
C ALA A 253 -30.84 4.84 -9.86
N GLY A 254 -30.21 3.80 -9.30
CA GLY A 254 -30.81 2.47 -9.33
C GLY A 254 -30.15 1.44 -8.42
N ALA A 255 -29.75 1.83 -7.20
CA ALA A 255 -29.61 0.94 -6.04
C ALA A 255 -29.36 1.79 -4.78
N GLY A 256 -30.41 2.46 -4.28
CA GLY A 256 -30.46 3.13 -2.98
C GLY A 256 -29.21 3.94 -2.57
N ASP A 257 -29.22 5.24 -2.87
CA ASP A 257 -28.35 6.23 -2.21
C ASP A 257 -28.69 6.30 -0.71
N VAL A 258 -28.30 5.29 0.04
CA VAL A 258 -28.12 5.43 1.48
C VAL A 258 -26.77 6.11 1.62
N GLU A 259 -26.78 7.34 2.12
CA GLU A 259 -25.57 8.06 2.54
C GLU A 259 -24.76 7.13 3.48
N ARG A 260 -23.71 6.49 2.93
CA ARG A 260 -22.90 5.51 3.65
C ARG A 260 -22.01 6.28 4.62
N LYS A 261 -22.36 6.29 5.90
CA LYS A 261 -21.56 6.97 6.94
C LYS A 261 -20.58 5.99 7.58
N LEU A 262 -19.40 6.48 7.93
CA LEU A 262 -18.50 5.76 8.82
C LEU A 262 -19.13 5.80 10.23
N VAL A 263 -19.60 4.64 10.68
CA VAL A 263 -20.17 4.39 12.02
C VAL A 263 -19.68 3.03 12.51
N PRO A 264 -19.71 2.72 13.82
CA PRO A 264 -19.29 1.41 14.34
C PRO A 264 -19.93 0.24 13.58
N GLY A 265 -19.10 -0.65 13.03
CA GLY A 265 -19.51 -1.80 12.21
C GLY A 265 -19.54 -1.55 10.69
N ALA A 266 -19.48 -0.30 10.24
CA ALA A 266 -19.45 0.04 8.82
C ALA A 266 -18.14 -0.41 8.14
N CYS A 267 -18.21 -0.67 6.83
CA CYS A 267 -17.03 -1.01 6.06
C CYS A 267 -16.10 0.22 5.91
N LEU A 268 -14.86 0.06 6.38
CA LEU A 268 -13.78 1.03 6.23
C LEU A 268 -12.91 0.65 5.03
N ALA A 269 -12.83 1.52 4.04
CA ALA A 269 -12.01 1.32 2.85
C ALA A 269 -10.81 2.28 2.84
N VAL A 270 -9.65 1.80 2.37
CA VAL A 270 -8.42 2.57 2.20
C VAL A 270 -8.01 2.47 0.73
N PRO A 271 -8.47 3.39 -0.15
CA PRO A 271 -8.11 3.35 -1.56
C PRO A 271 -6.65 3.70 -1.76
N LEU A 272 -5.87 2.75 -2.28
CA LEU A 272 -4.46 2.91 -2.62
C LEU A 272 -4.26 3.24 -4.10
N ILE A 273 -5.13 2.71 -4.97
CA ILE A 273 -5.26 3.07 -6.38
C ILE A 273 -6.76 3.31 -6.64
N SER A 274 -7.09 4.40 -7.32
CA SER A 274 -8.45 4.72 -7.79
C SER A 274 -8.42 5.20 -9.24
N GLY A 275 -9.55 5.13 -9.96
CA GLY A 275 -9.65 5.49 -11.38
C GLY A 275 -9.97 4.29 -12.27
N ASP A 276 -9.34 4.19 -13.43
CA ASP A 276 -9.56 3.08 -14.38
C ASP A 276 -9.11 1.72 -13.83
N MET A 277 -8.12 1.71 -12.95
CA MET A 277 -7.75 0.54 -12.14
C MET A 277 -7.92 0.88 -10.67
N THR A 278 -8.27 -0.11 -9.86
CA THR A 278 -8.48 0.11 -8.43
C THR A 278 -7.76 -0.93 -7.59
N ALA A 279 -7.30 -0.49 -6.42
CA ALA A 279 -6.77 -1.34 -5.37
C ALA A 279 -7.07 -0.66 -4.03
N ALA A 280 -7.85 -1.32 -3.18
CA ALA A 280 -8.22 -0.77 -1.89
C ALA A 280 -8.15 -1.84 -0.81
N VAL A 281 -7.77 -1.42 0.39
CA VAL A 281 -7.78 -2.30 1.56
C VAL A 281 -9.08 -2.11 2.32
N TYR A 282 -9.63 -3.20 2.85
CA TYR A 282 -10.91 -3.16 3.57
C TYR A 282 -10.78 -3.70 4.98
N GLY A 283 -11.46 -3.03 5.91
CA GLY A 283 -11.68 -3.45 7.28
C GLY A 283 -13.03 -2.93 7.76
N THR A 284 -13.14 -2.73 9.07
CA THR A 284 -14.35 -2.30 9.74
C THR A 284 -14.05 -1.14 10.69
N VAL A 285 -14.96 -0.17 10.74
CA VAL A 285 -14.94 0.93 11.71
C VAL A 285 -15.28 0.37 13.09
N THR A 286 -14.41 0.59 14.07
CA THR A 286 -14.64 0.22 15.46
C THR A 286 -15.42 1.28 16.19
N GLU A 287 -14.94 2.53 16.13
CA GLU A 287 -15.49 3.63 16.92
C GLU A 287 -15.38 4.94 16.15
N VAL A 288 -16.36 5.82 16.33
CA VAL A 288 -16.33 7.18 15.79
C VAL A 288 -16.60 8.17 16.92
N ARG A 289 -15.70 9.13 17.07
CA ARG A 289 -15.77 10.14 18.14
C ARG A 289 -15.10 11.43 17.70
N ASP A 290 -15.79 12.55 17.88
CA ASP A 290 -15.22 13.89 17.66
C ASP A 290 -14.55 14.06 16.27
N GLY A 291 -15.17 13.49 15.23
CA GLY A 291 -14.64 13.48 13.85
C GLY A 291 -13.47 12.50 13.61
N LYS A 292 -13.04 11.77 14.63
CA LYS A 292 -12.04 10.70 14.55
C LYS A 292 -12.70 9.34 14.33
N VAL A 293 -12.06 8.51 13.52
CA VAL A 293 -12.50 7.16 13.16
C VAL A 293 -11.41 6.18 13.55
N TYR A 294 -11.72 5.23 14.41
CA TYR A 294 -10.83 4.14 14.81
C TYR A 294 -11.24 2.86 14.08
N GLY A 295 -10.26 2.07 13.62
CA GLY A 295 -10.55 0.85 12.88
C GLY A 295 -9.44 -0.20 12.92
N PHE A 296 -9.73 -1.33 12.27
CA PHE A 296 -8.88 -2.52 12.10
C PHE A 296 -8.58 -3.31 13.38
N GLY A 297 -8.44 -2.66 14.53
CA GLY A 297 -8.07 -3.31 15.79
C GLY A 297 -6.64 -3.88 15.78
N HIS A 298 -5.90 -3.72 14.70
CA HIS A 298 -4.50 -4.11 14.57
C HIS A 298 -3.82 -3.16 13.58
N PRO A 299 -2.48 -3.17 13.52
CA PRO A 299 -1.76 -2.27 12.64
C PRO A 299 -2.04 -2.65 11.18
N PHE A 300 -2.15 -1.64 10.33
CA PHE A 300 -1.97 -1.79 8.89
C PHE A 300 -0.55 -2.31 8.63
N GLN A 301 0.47 -1.58 9.10
CA GLN A 301 1.88 -1.96 9.16
C GLN A 301 2.62 -1.46 10.41
N GLY A 302 1.99 -0.60 11.22
CA GLY A 302 2.59 0.05 12.38
C GLY A 302 3.55 1.16 11.98
N TYR A 303 3.22 1.93 10.95
CA TYR A 303 4.06 3.02 10.44
C TYR A 303 4.15 4.23 11.36
N GLY A 304 3.32 4.33 12.39
CA GLY A 304 3.13 5.56 13.15
C GLY A 304 2.31 6.54 12.33
N ALA A 305 2.82 7.75 12.11
CA ALA A 305 2.14 8.75 11.29
C ALA A 305 2.03 8.28 9.82
N ILE A 306 0.84 8.34 9.27
CA ILE A 306 0.53 8.00 7.87
C ILE A 306 -0.34 9.07 7.24
N ASP A 307 -0.44 9.04 5.92
CA ASP A 307 -1.32 9.92 5.16
C ASP A 307 -1.97 9.12 4.02
N LEU A 308 -3.00 8.35 4.36
CA LEU A 308 -3.67 7.45 3.41
C LEU A 308 -5.14 7.82 3.27
N PRO A 309 -5.73 7.74 2.06
CA PRO A 309 -7.15 8.00 1.88
C PRO A 309 -8.03 7.11 2.77
N MET A 310 -9.07 7.68 3.37
CA MET A 310 -10.09 6.98 4.14
C MET A 310 -11.44 7.13 3.45
N ALA A 311 -12.10 6.00 3.18
CA ALA A 311 -13.31 5.94 2.39
C ALA A 311 -14.37 5.02 3.00
N THR A 312 -15.61 5.24 2.60
CA THR A 312 -16.73 4.36 2.86
C THR A 312 -16.72 3.20 1.87
N GLY A 313 -17.13 2.02 2.32
CA GLY A 313 -17.19 0.81 1.51
C GLY A 313 -18.59 0.30 1.22
N LYS A 314 -18.71 -0.57 0.21
CA LYS A 314 -19.85 -1.45 -0.03
C LYS A 314 -19.38 -2.89 0.08
N VAL A 315 -19.84 -3.61 1.09
CA VAL A 315 -19.72 -5.08 1.08
C VAL A 315 -20.79 -5.66 0.17
N HIS A 316 -20.37 -6.46 -0.81
CA HIS A 316 -21.28 -7.16 -1.71
C HIS A 316 -21.65 -8.52 -1.13
N THR A 317 -20.67 -9.25 -0.62
CA THR A 317 -20.81 -10.56 0.02
C THR A 317 -19.50 -10.97 0.71
N VAL A 318 -19.50 -12.14 1.34
CA VAL A 318 -18.30 -12.84 1.81
C VAL A 318 -18.03 -14.06 0.94
N ILE A 319 -16.78 -14.17 0.46
CA ILE A 319 -16.27 -15.37 -0.19
C ILE A 319 -15.82 -16.31 0.94
N THR A 320 -16.57 -17.37 1.20
CA THR A 320 -16.20 -18.38 2.19
C THR A 320 -15.19 -19.35 1.60
N SER A 321 -14.15 -19.71 2.37
CA SER A 321 -13.07 -20.55 1.88
C SER A 321 -12.38 -21.31 3.00
N MET A 322 -12.02 -22.57 2.71
CA MET A 322 -11.22 -23.41 3.60
C MET A 322 -9.81 -22.87 3.82
N ALA A 323 -9.28 -22.11 2.85
CA ALA A 323 -7.98 -21.47 2.98
C ALA A 323 -8.11 -20.18 3.79
N ARG A 324 -8.98 -19.27 3.32
CA ARG A 324 -9.30 -18.02 4.03
C ARG A 324 -10.53 -17.33 3.47
N SER A 325 -11.53 -17.12 4.31
CA SER A 325 -12.71 -16.34 3.94
C SER A 325 -12.38 -14.84 3.87
N THR A 326 -13.02 -14.10 2.97
CA THR A 326 -12.79 -12.64 2.79
C THR A 326 -14.05 -11.91 2.38
N LYS A 327 -14.21 -10.66 2.81
CA LYS A 327 -15.19 -9.73 2.24
C LYS A 327 -14.85 -9.46 0.78
N LEU A 328 -15.89 -9.39 -0.05
CA LEU A 328 -15.85 -8.86 -1.41
C LEU A 328 -16.53 -7.49 -1.39
N ALA A 329 -15.76 -6.43 -1.60
CA ALA A 329 -16.21 -5.07 -1.39
C ALA A 329 -15.71 -4.10 -2.47
N SER A 330 -16.33 -2.92 -2.51
CA SER A 330 -15.93 -1.82 -3.39
C SER A 330 -15.93 -0.50 -2.63
N VAL A 331 -15.06 0.42 -3.04
CA VAL A 331 -15.04 1.80 -2.52
C VAL A 331 -16.28 2.53 -2.99
N VAL A 332 -16.87 3.34 -2.11
CA VAL A 332 -18.00 4.22 -2.44
C VAL A 332 -17.51 5.66 -2.54
N GLU A 333 -17.08 6.25 -1.44
CA GLU A 333 -16.66 7.67 -1.40
C GLU A 333 -15.49 7.87 -0.44
N THR A 334 -14.50 8.65 -0.84
CA THR A 334 -13.43 9.11 0.05
C THR A 334 -13.94 10.25 0.91
N VAL A 335 -13.92 10.05 2.24
CA VAL A 335 -14.53 10.96 3.21
C VAL A 335 -13.53 11.53 4.22
N GLY A 336 -12.25 11.14 4.14
CA GLY A 336 -11.21 11.61 5.05
C GLY A 336 -9.84 11.01 4.76
N ALA A 337 -8.97 11.07 5.76
CA ALA A 337 -7.64 10.48 5.72
C ALA A 337 -7.33 9.69 6.99
N LEU A 338 -6.63 8.57 6.86
CA LEU A 338 -5.95 7.90 7.97
C LEU A 338 -4.66 8.66 8.28
N THR A 339 -4.48 9.00 9.55
CA THR A 339 -3.39 9.83 10.07
C THR A 339 -2.40 9.07 10.95
N TYR A 340 -2.84 7.96 11.57
CA TYR A 340 -1.99 7.09 12.36
C TYR A 340 -2.30 5.62 12.12
N ASP A 341 -1.24 4.82 12.13
CA ASP A 341 -1.24 3.37 12.06
C ASP A 341 -0.28 2.83 13.12
N GLU A 342 -0.84 2.36 14.23
CA GLU A 342 -0.10 1.94 15.41
C GLU A 342 -0.51 0.53 15.83
N GLY A 343 0.11 0.03 16.89
CA GLY A 343 -0.11 -1.31 17.43
C GLY A 343 -1.59 -1.72 17.53
N ALA A 344 -2.48 -0.81 17.95
CA ALA A 344 -3.85 -1.15 18.34
C ALA A 344 -4.86 -0.98 17.21
N GLY A 345 -4.45 -0.43 16.08
CA GLY A 345 -5.36 -0.04 15.03
C GLY A 345 -4.89 1.19 14.27
N VAL A 346 -5.80 1.67 13.44
CA VAL A 346 -5.64 2.90 12.67
C VAL A 346 -6.55 3.99 13.21
N LEU A 347 -6.11 5.23 13.09
CA LEU A 347 -6.89 6.44 13.38
C LEU A 347 -6.96 7.32 12.14
N GLY A 348 -8.17 7.65 11.73
CA GLY A 348 -8.45 8.63 10.68
C GLY A 348 -9.28 9.81 11.16
N VAL A 349 -9.28 10.86 10.34
CA VAL A 349 -10.00 12.11 10.55
C VAL A 349 -10.92 12.34 9.37
N VAL A 350 -12.22 12.49 9.65
CA VAL A 350 -13.23 12.82 8.64
C VAL A 350 -12.97 14.23 8.09
N GLY A 351 -13.04 14.39 6.77
CA GLY A 351 -12.79 15.65 6.07
C GLY A 351 -11.31 15.99 5.84
N ALA A 352 -10.37 15.22 6.39
CA ALA A 352 -8.95 15.38 6.06
C ALA A 352 -8.66 14.85 4.64
N GLU A 353 -7.80 15.54 3.89
CA GLU A 353 -7.39 15.11 2.55
C GLU A 353 -6.02 14.43 2.60
N ALA A 354 -5.94 13.22 2.04
CA ALA A 354 -4.70 12.48 1.97
C ALA A 354 -3.90 12.78 0.69
N GLN A 355 -2.57 12.77 0.78
CA GLN A 355 -1.70 12.93 -0.37
C GLN A 355 -1.86 11.79 -1.37
N THR A 356 -2.31 12.16 -2.56
CA THR A 356 -2.43 11.29 -3.73
C THR A 356 -1.95 12.06 -4.97
N PHE A 357 -1.39 11.35 -5.94
CA PHE A 357 -0.95 11.96 -7.21
C PHE A 357 -1.60 11.26 -8.40
N GLY A 358 -1.74 12.00 -9.50
CA GLY A 358 -2.30 11.47 -10.74
C GLY A 358 -1.29 10.61 -11.50
N LEU A 359 -1.75 9.50 -12.07
CA LEU A 359 -1.01 8.64 -12.98
C LEU A 359 -1.80 8.48 -14.28
N THR A 360 -1.20 8.89 -15.40
CA THR A 360 -1.76 8.65 -16.74
C THR A 360 -0.87 7.69 -17.50
N VAL A 361 -1.42 6.56 -17.94
CA VAL A 361 -0.73 5.55 -18.75
C VAL A 361 -1.37 5.46 -20.13
N ARG A 362 -0.62 5.78 -21.17
CA ARG A 362 -1.06 5.70 -22.58
C ARG A 362 -0.41 4.50 -23.23
N VAL A 363 -1.21 3.62 -23.84
CA VAL A 363 -0.73 2.37 -24.43
C VAL A 363 -1.12 2.30 -25.90
N ASP A 364 -0.11 2.23 -26.76
CA ASP A 364 -0.19 1.93 -28.18
C ASP A 364 0.28 0.49 -28.41
N ARG A 365 -0.65 -0.48 -28.31
CA ARG A 365 -0.37 -1.92 -28.45
C ARG A 365 -0.67 -2.37 -29.88
N TYR A 366 0.21 -3.17 -30.46
CA TYR A 366 0.14 -3.66 -31.84
C TYR A 366 -1.18 -4.29 -32.34
N ASN A 367 -2.06 -4.73 -31.44
CA ASN A 367 -3.32 -5.41 -31.74
C ASN A 367 -4.53 -4.73 -31.09
N ASP A 368 -4.42 -3.46 -30.73
CA ASP A 368 -5.48 -2.70 -30.08
C ASP A 368 -5.52 -1.26 -30.60
N GLU A 369 -6.60 -0.56 -30.30
CA GLU A 369 -6.61 0.90 -30.40
C GLU A 369 -5.78 1.51 -29.26
N LYS A 370 -5.33 2.75 -29.44
CA LYS A 370 -4.63 3.49 -28.39
C LYS A 370 -5.53 3.64 -27.18
N ARG A 371 -5.07 3.21 -26.01
CA ARG A 371 -5.78 3.35 -24.74
C ARG A 371 -5.08 4.35 -23.84
N GLU A 372 -5.87 5.00 -23.00
CA GLU A 372 -5.39 5.84 -21.92
C GLU A 372 -6.07 5.37 -20.63
N TYR A 373 -5.26 5.16 -19.60
CA TYR A 373 -5.69 4.82 -18.25
C TYR A 373 -5.33 5.98 -17.32
N ASN A 374 -6.31 6.46 -16.57
CA ASN A 374 -6.19 7.54 -15.60
C ASN A 374 -6.45 6.98 -14.20
N CYS A 375 -5.43 7.04 -13.36
CA CYS A 375 -5.48 6.59 -11.98
C CYS A 375 -5.04 7.71 -11.03
N ARG A 376 -5.44 7.62 -9.77
CA ARG A 376 -4.80 8.32 -8.64
C ARG A 376 -4.19 7.28 -7.72
N VAL A 377 -2.97 7.57 -7.24
CA VAL A 377 -2.18 6.66 -6.41
C VAL A 377 -1.90 7.31 -5.07
N ALA A 378 -2.10 6.57 -3.98
CA ALA A 378 -1.76 7.01 -2.62
C ALA A 378 -0.25 7.19 -2.46
N SER A 379 0.16 8.26 -1.79
CA SER A 379 1.56 8.56 -1.51
C SER A 379 2.02 7.82 -0.25
N ASN A 380 2.75 6.73 -0.44
CA ASN A 380 3.32 5.94 0.64
C ASN A 380 4.66 5.33 0.22
N ARG A 381 5.72 5.64 0.98
CA ARG A 381 7.10 5.26 0.64
C ARG A 381 7.34 3.75 0.47
N LEU A 382 6.53 2.93 1.16
CA LEU A 382 6.62 1.47 1.05
C LEU A 382 5.75 0.93 -0.08
N LEU A 383 4.51 1.41 -0.20
CA LEU A 383 3.50 0.79 -1.08
C LEU A 383 3.51 1.36 -2.50
N THR A 384 3.74 2.66 -2.67
CA THR A 384 3.65 3.33 -3.98
C THR A 384 4.49 2.66 -5.06
N PRO A 385 5.75 2.21 -4.84
CA PRO A 385 6.53 1.54 -5.88
C PRO A 385 5.86 0.27 -6.42
N SER A 386 5.31 -0.58 -5.55
CA SER A 386 4.62 -1.81 -5.95
C SER A 386 3.26 -1.54 -6.61
N LEU A 387 2.56 -0.50 -6.16
CA LEU A 387 1.27 -0.07 -6.74
C LEU A 387 1.45 0.49 -8.16
N LEU A 388 2.48 1.32 -8.39
CA LEU A 388 2.78 1.83 -9.73
C LEU A 388 3.15 0.71 -10.69
N ARG A 389 3.99 -0.23 -10.23
CA ARG A 389 4.34 -1.43 -10.98
C ARG A 389 3.10 -2.22 -11.40
N SER A 390 2.10 -2.39 -10.53
CA SER A 390 0.89 -3.13 -10.89
C SER A 390 0.03 -2.39 -11.91
N VAL A 391 -0.14 -1.06 -11.79
CA VAL A 391 -0.92 -0.28 -12.78
C VAL A 391 -0.25 -0.31 -14.16
N ILE A 392 1.06 -0.09 -14.22
CA ILE A 392 1.81 -0.04 -15.48
C ILE A 392 1.82 -1.41 -16.17
N SER A 393 2.12 -2.48 -15.43
CA SER A 393 2.05 -3.84 -15.96
C SER A 393 0.63 -4.21 -16.37
N GLY A 394 -0.38 -3.82 -15.58
CA GLY A 394 -1.79 -4.07 -15.88
C GLY A 394 -2.24 -3.40 -17.16
N ALA A 395 -1.80 -2.16 -17.40
CA ALA A 395 -2.11 -1.42 -18.63
C ALA A 395 -1.45 -2.06 -19.86
N ALA A 396 -0.17 -2.45 -19.75
CA ALA A 396 0.57 -3.07 -20.84
C ALA A 396 0.05 -4.48 -21.21
N LEU A 397 -0.39 -5.25 -20.20
CA LEU A 397 -0.85 -6.63 -20.34
C LEU A 397 -2.39 -6.76 -20.37
N TYR A 398 -3.12 -5.66 -20.58
CA TYR A 398 -4.58 -5.66 -20.56
C TYR A 398 -5.22 -6.69 -21.54
N LEU A 399 -4.66 -6.82 -22.75
CA LEU A 399 -5.08 -7.83 -23.74
C LEU A 399 -4.34 -9.18 -23.60
N GLY A 400 -3.73 -9.44 -22.45
CA GLY A 400 -2.94 -10.63 -22.18
C GLY A 400 -1.48 -10.51 -22.59
N ASN A 401 -0.82 -11.67 -22.67
CA ASN A 401 0.62 -11.78 -22.84
C ASN A 401 1.09 -11.19 -24.18
N LEU A 402 2.34 -10.72 -24.18
CA LEU A 402 3.01 -10.23 -25.38
C LEU A 402 3.49 -11.41 -26.25
N PRO A 403 3.63 -11.22 -27.56
CA PRO A 403 4.27 -12.21 -28.43
C PRO A 403 5.71 -12.48 -27.96
N LEU A 404 6.27 -13.64 -28.30
CA LEU A 404 7.67 -13.96 -27.98
C LEU A 404 8.60 -12.84 -28.46
N ASP A 405 8.50 -12.49 -29.74
CA ASP A 405 9.23 -11.36 -30.31
C ASP A 405 8.44 -10.07 -30.13
N HIS A 406 8.92 -9.21 -29.24
CA HIS A 406 8.31 -7.92 -28.99
C HIS A 406 9.35 -6.87 -28.59
N THR A 407 8.99 -5.61 -28.83
CA THR A 407 9.74 -4.44 -28.37
C THR A 407 8.75 -3.48 -27.72
N ILE A 408 9.12 -2.99 -26.54
CA ILE A 408 8.39 -1.99 -25.78
C ILE A 408 9.23 -0.72 -25.78
N GLU A 409 8.78 0.30 -26.49
CA GLU A 409 9.31 1.67 -26.38
C GLU A 409 8.50 2.39 -25.32
N TYR A 410 9.13 3.07 -24.37
CA TYR A 410 8.41 3.81 -23.36
C TYR A 410 9.06 5.13 -22.97
N LYS A 411 8.21 6.06 -22.56
CA LYS A 411 8.57 7.38 -22.05
C LYS A 411 7.90 7.58 -20.71
N VAL A 412 8.66 8.14 -19.77
CA VAL A 412 8.22 8.41 -18.41
C VAL A 412 8.45 9.88 -18.10
N SER A 413 7.48 10.52 -17.47
CA SER A 413 7.59 11.87 -16.91
C SER A 413 7.06 11.86 -15.48
N ILE A 414 7.91 12.23 -14.52
CA ILE A 414 7.58 12.28 -13.09
C ILE A 414 7.57 13.74 -12.66
N GLY A 415 6.39 14.27 -12.35
CA GLY A 415 6.22 15.62 -11.82
C GLY A 415 6.57 15.66 -10.33
N ILE A 416 7.44 16.60 -9.95
CA ILE A 416 7.90 16.74 -8.57
C ILE A 416 7.63 18.17 -8.11
N LYS A 417 7.02 18.31 -6.93
CA LYS A 417 6.67 19.62 -6.37
C LYS A 417 7.90 20.51 -6.22
N GLY A 418 7.88 21.67 -6.90
CA GLY A 418 8.94 22.67 -6.78
C GLY A 418 10.23 22.35 -7.53
N PHE A 419 10.25 21.30 -8.36
CA PHE A 419 11.38 20.92 -9.20
C PHE A 419 10.92 20.68 -10.65
N GLU A 420 11.87 20.71 -11.59
CA GLU A 420 11.59 20.30 -12.97
C GLU A 420 11.23 18.81 -13.03
N PRO A 421 10.31 18.39 -13.92
CA PRO A 421 9.95 16.98 -14.07
C PRO A 421 11.16 16.11 -14.45
N ILE A 422 11.24 14.92 -13.86
CA ILE A 422 12.22 13.92 -14.27
C ILE A 422 11.64 13.16 -15.46
N THR A 423 12.33 13.21 -16.60
CA THR A 423 11.90 12.51 -17.80
C THR A 423 12.95 11.53 -18.30
N PHE A 424 12.54 10.33 -18.71
CA PHE A 424 13.41 9.38 -19.38
C PHE A 424 12.65 8.58 -20.45
N GLU A 425 13.39 8.10 -21.45
CA GLU A 425 12.88 7.27 -22.54
C GLU A 425 13.78 6.03 -22.65
N ASN A 426 13.18 4.86 -22.81
CA ASN A 426 13.94 3.62 -22.92
C ASN A 426 13.19 2.57 -23.77
N VAL A 427 13.87 1.47 -24.08
CA VAL A 427 13.36 0.35 -24.89
C VAL A 427 13.62 -0.96 -24.14
N SER A 428 12.63 -1.86 -24.14
CA SER A 428 12.73 -3.21 -23.59
C SER A 428 12.36 -4.24 -24.65
N THR A 429 13.19 -5.27 -24.83
CA THR A 429 12.90 -6.41 -25.71
C THR A 429 12.80 -7.70 -24.88
N GLY A 430 13.92 -8.24 -24.42
CA GLY A 430 13.99 -9.57 -23.78
C GLY A 430 13.28 -9.67 -22.42
N LEU A 431 13.38 -8.65 -21.56
CA LEU A 431 12.69 -8.62 -20.27
C LEU A 431 11.27 -8.08 -20.36
N GLY A 432 10.84 -7.61 -21.54
CA GLY A 432 9.51 -7.08 -21.80
C GLY A 432 9.04 -6.08 -20.75
N VAL A 433 7.83 -6.31 -20.23
CA VAL A 433 7.19 -5.45 -19.22
C VAL A 433 7.98 -5.41 -17.91
N LEU A 434 8.77 -6.43 -17.58
CA LEU A 434 9.51 -6.51 -16.32
C LEU A 434 10.55 -5.39 -16.19
N GLN A 435 11.31 -5.09 -17.26
CA GLN A 435 12.32 -4.03 -17.21
C GLN A 435 11.67 -2.66 -17.04
N MET A 436 10.62 -2.37 -17.83
CA MET A 436 9.85 -1.14 -17.74
C MET A 436 9.28 -0.94 -16.32
N ALA A 437 8.71 -2.01 -15.75
CA ALA A 437 8.20 -2.01 -14.39
C ALA A 437 9.29 -1.76 -13.34
N ALA A 438 10.46 -2.41 -13.48
CA ALA A 438 11.58 -2.30 -12.55
C ALA A 438 12.23 -0.91 -12.57
N GLU A 439 12.44 -0.31 -13.75
CA GLU A 439 12.97 1.05 -13.86
C GLU A 439 12.03 2.07 -13.22
N THR A 440 10.72 1.86 -13.36
CA THR A 440 9.69 2.72 -12.77
C THR A 440 9.64 2.61 -11.24
N SER A 441 9.48 1.38 -10.73
CA SER A 441 9.42 1.13 -9.28
C SER A 441 10.72 1.55 -8.60
N GLY A 442 11.88 1.27 -9.22
CA GLY A 442 13.19 1.66 -8.74
C GLY A 442 13.34 3.18 -8.65
N SER A 443 12.92 3.91 -9.70
CA SER A 443 12.99 5.37 -9.72
C SER A 443 12.14 6.00 -8.61
N ILE A 444 10.91 5.52 -8.45
CA ILE A 444 9.99 6.05 -7.45
C ILE A 444 10.43 5.66 -6.04
N ALA A 445 10.92 4.43 -5.84
CA ALA A 445 11.47 4.02 -4.55
C ALA A 445 12.66 4.91 -4.14
N LEU A 446 13.57 5.20 -5.08
CA LEU A 446 14.71 6.09 -4.85
C LEU A 446 14.25 7.50 -4.45
N LEU A 447 13.31 8.09 -5.20
CA LEU A 447 12.80 9.44 -4.94
C LEU A 447 12.09 9.53 -3.59
N MET A 448 11.17 8.61 -3.30
CA MET A 448 10.35 8.65 -2.08
C MET A 448 11.13 8.26 -0.82
N ASN A 449 12.30 7.62 -0.96
CA ASN A 449 13.17 7.22 0.15
C ASN A 449 14.51 7.96 0.11
N ASN A 450 14.50 9.19 -0.43
CA ASN A 450 15.63 10.08 -0.48
C ASN A 450 16.06 10.52 0.94
N PRO A 451 17.29 10.24 1.40
CA PRO A 451 17.76 10.64 2.72
C PRO A 451 18.11 12.14 2.82
N TYR A 452 18.15 12.86 1.69
CA TYR A 452 18.53 14.28 1.64
C TYR A 452 17.35 15.23 1.77
N GLY A 453 16.11 14.73 1.66
CA GLY A 453 14.90 15.52 1.80
C GLY A 453 13.68 14.83 1.22
N ASP A 454 12.50 15.26 1.67
CA ASP A 454 11.23 14.72 1.21
C ASP A 454 10.95 15.15 -0.22
N VAL A 455 10.71 14.17 -1.10
CA VAL A 455 10.34 14.40 -2.50
C VAL A 455 8.85 14.13 -2.66
N ALA A 456 8.08 15.19 -2.93
CA ALA A 456 6.65 15.09 -3.20
C ALA A 456 6.41 14.89 -4.71
N VAL A 457 6.01 13.68 -5.08
CA VAL A 457 5.55 13.36 -6.44
C VAL A 457 4.13 13.88 -6.62
N GLU A 458 3.90 14.73 -7.63
CA GLU A 458 2.60 15.36 -7.89
C GLU A 458 1.86 14.74 -9.08
N SER A 459 2.61 14.15 -10.02
CA SER A 459 2.04 13.48 -11.18
C SER A 459 3.03 12.49 -11.79
N MET A 460 2.51 11.54 -12.56
CA MET A 460 3.29 10.64 -13.38
C MET A 460 2.58 10.39 -14.71
N GLU A 461 3.30 10.53 -15.81
CA GLU A 461 2.83 10.17 -17.15
C GLU A 461 3.71 9.08 -17.73
N PHE A 462 3.07 8.11 -18.39
CA PHE A 462 3.72 6.95 -18.95
C PHE A 462 3.18 6.67 -20.34
N ASP A 463 3.99 6.84 -21.37
CA ASP A 463 3.63 6.48 -22.74
C ASP A 463 4.32 5.16 -23.11
N ILE A 464 3.54 4.17 -23.55
CA ILE A 464 3.99 2.82 -23.89
C ILE A 464 3.62 2.54 -25.34
N ARG A 465 4.59 2.09 -26.14
CA ARG A 465 4.36 1.57 -27.48
C ARG A 465 4.92 0.16 -27.59
N ILE A 466 4.06 -0.79 -27.92
CA ILE A 466 4.40 -2.21 -27.99
C ILE A 466 4.27 -2.67 -29.43
N VAL A 467 5.38 -3.12 -30.02
CA VAL A 467 5.42 -3.69 -31.37
C VAL A 467 5.75 -5.19 -31.32
N PRO A 468 5.18 -6.02 -32.21
CA PRO A 468 5.35 -7.47 -32.19
C PRO A 468 6.56 -7.88 -33.03
N LYS A 469 7.71 -7.29 -32.73
CA LYS A 469 9.00 -7.52 -33.39
C LYS A 469 10.09 -7.37 -32.36
N ASP A 470 11.13 -8.19 -32.43
CA ASP A 470 12.31 -7.98 -31.61
C ASP A 470 13.27 -7.04 -32.35
N ILE A 471 13.59 -5.92 -31.72
CA ILE A 471 14.57 -4.94 -32.19
C ILE A 471 15.71 -4.94 -31.19
N THR A 472 16.57 -5.94 -31.28
CA THR A 472 17.74 -6.04 -30.41
C THR A 472 18.92 -5.31 -31.05
N SER A 473 19.60 -4.48 -30.28
CA SER A 473 20.79 -3.75 -30.72
C SER A 473 21.94 -4.01 -29.76
N HIS A 474 23.09 -4.41 -30.29
CA HIS A 474 24.31 -4.61 -29.53
C HIS A 474 25.31 -3.50 -29.84
N ILE A 475 26.00 -3.01 -28.82
CA ILE A 475 27.18 -2.17 -29.02
C ILE A 475 28.29 -3.10 -29.51
N TRP A 476 28.63 -2.99 -30.79
CA TRP A 476 29.70 -3.75 -31.40
C TRP A 476 31.07 -3.21 -31.01
N SER A 477 31.22 -1.88 -31.03
CA SER A 477 32.40 -1.18 -30.53
C SER A 477 32.04 0.19 -29.97
N ALA A 478 32.85 0.66 -29.01
CA ALA A 478 32.82 2.03 -28.53
C ALA A 478 34.26 2.54 -28.52
N ASP A 479 34.53 3.54 -29.34
CA ASP A 479 35.84 4.14 -29.51
C ASP A 479 35.82 5.56 -28.93
N VAL A 480 36.72 5.82 -27.99
CA VAL A 480 36.80 7.11 -27.32
C VAL A 480 37.81 7.99 -28.06
N SER A 481 37.41 9.22 -28.39
CA SER A 481 38.24 10.15 -29.18
C SER A 481 39.57 10.52 -28.51
N ASP A 482 39.60 10.55 -27.18
CA ASP A 482 40.82 10.69 -26.38
C ASP A 482 40.65 9.95 -25.05
N THR A 483 41.67 9.19 -24.66
CA THR A 483 41.71 8.44 -23.39
C THR A 483 42.28 9.27 -22.24
N LYS A 484 42.81 10.47 -22.52
CA LYS A 484 43.29 11.44 -21.54
C LYS A 484 42.34 12.63 -21.48
N VAL A 485 41.72 12.81 -20.34
CA VAL A 485 40.61 13.77 -20.19
C VAL A 485 40.83 14.63 -18.95
N LYS A 486 40.51 15.93 -19.06
CA LYS A 486 40.57 16.86 -17.93
C LYS A 486 39.18 17.04 -17.31
N ALA A 487 39.16 17.48 -16.05
CA ALA A 487 37.92 17.81 -15.37
C ALA A 487 37.13 18.88 -16.17
N GLY A 488 35.87 18.58 -16.48
CA GLY A 488 34.99 19.46 -17.28
C GLY A 488 35.12 19.33 -18.79
N GLU A 489 36.01 18.47 -19.31
CA GLU A 489 36.20 18.25 -20.74
C GLU A 489 35.13 17.31 -21.31
N LYS A 490 34.57 17.67 -22.48
CA LYS A 490 33.62 16.81 -23.21
C LYS A 490 34.40 15.83 -24.08
N ILE A 491 34.04 14.56 -24.01
CA ILE A 491 34.71 13.48 -24.74
C ILE A 491 33.75 12.96 -25.80
N GLY A 492 34.23 12.79 -27.04
CA GLY A 492 33.49 12.11 -28.08
C GLY A 492 33.62 10.59 -27.91
N ILE A 493 32.51 9.88 -27.97
CA ILE A 493 32.50 8.41 -28.03
C ILE A 493 31.77 8.03 -29.30
N ASP A 494 32.49 7.42 -30.23
CA ASP A 494 31.92 6.83 -31.42
C ASP A 494 31.48 5.41 -31.08
N VAL A 495 30.19 5.13 -31.29
CA VAL A 495 29.60 3.82 -30.95
C VAL A 495 29.09 3.17 -32.23
N VAL A 496 29.58 1.98 -32.53
CA VAL A 496 29.05 1.14 -33.61
C VAL A 496 27.98 0.24 -33.01
N ILE A 497 26.75 0.36 -33.52
CA ILE A 497 25.61 -0.44 -33.07
C ILE A 497 25.26 -1.43 -34.16
N GLU A 498 25.21 -2.71 -33.81
CA GLU A 498 24.66 -3.77 -34.66
C GLU A 498 23.23 -4.06 -34.23
N SER A 499 22.26 -3.77 -35.10
CA SER A 499 20.85 -4.04 -34.85
C SER A 499 20.39 -5.27 -35.60
N VAL A 500 19.84 -6.24 -34.87
CA VAL A 500 19.14 -7.40 -35.41
C VAL A 500 17.64 -7.15 -35.31
N ARG A 501 16.93 -7.34 -36.42
CA ARG A 501 15.47 -7.32 -36.45
C ARG A 501 14.98 -8.70 -36.85
N THR A 502 14.21 -9.34 -35.98
CA THR A 502 13.58 -10.64 -36.23
C THR A 502 12.07 -10.50 -36.32
#